data_AF-A0A2E8UFV9-F1
#
_entry.id   AF-A0A2E8UFV9-F1
#
_cell.length_a   1.000
_cell.length_b   1.000
_cell.length_c   1.000
_cell.angle_alpha   90.00
_cell.angle_beta   90.00
_cell.angle_gamma   90.00
#
_symmetry.space_group_name_H-M   'P 1'
#
loop_
_entity.id
_entity.type
_entity.pdbx_description
1 polymer ?
#
loop_
_entity_poly.entity_id
_entity_poly.type
_entity_poly.pdbx_seq_one_letter_code
_entity_poly.pdbx_strand_id
1 'polypeptide(L)'
;MNIEKTRKELRLRRKQLTSDDRESASLKIAKNLVSSGILSDSKNIATYLQNDGEVDPIYISKDYVFKSCKFYIPIINDQNNRTLKFGEYDQNQQFEKNKYGINEPINPSLVSIDLL
;
A
#
# COMPACT_ATOMS: atom_id res chain seq x y z
N MET A 1 -28.07 7.56 0.22
CA MET A 1 -27.05 6.53 -0.07
C MET A 1 -26.57 5.94 1.25
N ASN A 2 -26.68 4.62 1.45
CA ASN A 2 -26.19 3.97 2.67
C ASN A 2 -24.71 3.58 2.49
N ILE A 3 -23.80 4.41 3.01
CA ILE A 3 -22.35 4.25 2.82
C ILE A 3 -21.85 2.94 3.44
N GLU A 4 -22.38 2.56 4.60
CA GLU A 4 -22.00 1.31 5.28
C GLU A 4 -22.38 0.07 4.46
N LYS A 5 -23.60 0.07 3.89
CA LYS A 5 -24.02 -1.00 2.97
C LYS A 5 -23.12 -1.06 1.74
N THR A 6 -22.81 0.09 1.15
CA THR A 6 -21.97 0.19 -0.05
C THR A 6 -20.55 -0.32 0.21
N ARG A 7 -19.93 0.05 1.34
CA ARG A 7 -18.60 -0.43 1.74
C ARG A 7 -18.57 -1.94 1.93
N LYS A 8 -19.57 -2.50 2.59
CA LYS A 8 -19.69 -3.96 2.78
C LYS A 8 -19.80 -4.67 1.44
N GLU A 9 -20.63 -4.18 0.54
CA GLU A 9 -20.82 -4.76 -0.79
C GLU A 9 -19.54 -4.73 -1.63
N LEU A 10 -18.84 -3.58 -1.70
CA LEU A 10 -17.57 -3.46 -2.42
C LEU A 10 -16.50 -4.39 -1.85
N ARG A 11 -16.41 -4.50 -0.51
CA ARG A 11 -15.46 -5.41 0.14
C ARG A 11 -15.78 -6.87 -0.16
N LEU A 12 -17.05 -7.26 -0.21
CA LEU A 12 -17.45 -8.62 -0.58
C LEU A 12 -17.06 -8.96 -2.01
N ARG A 13 -17.36 -8.08 -2.97
CA ARG A 13 -16.97 -8.26 -4.37
C ARG A 13 -15.47 -8.39 -4.54
N ARG A 14 -14.70 -7.55 -3.83
CA ARG A 14 -13.23 -7.58 -3.87
C ARG A 14 -12.65 -8.87 -3.30
N LYS A 15 -13.23 -9.41 -2.22
CA LYS A 15 -12.83 -10.71 -1.65
C LYS A 15 -13.10 -11.91 -2.57
N GLN A 16 -13.99 -11.76 -3.54
CA GLN A 16 -14.29 -12.81 -4.53
C GLN A 16 -13.30 -12.85 -5.69
N LEU A 17 -12.44 -11.83 -5.83
CA LEU A 17 -11.39 -11.83 -6.86
C LEU A 17 -10.33 -12.89 -6.54
N THR A 18 -9.92 -13.63 -7.58
CA THR A 18 -8.81 -14.59 -7.47
C THR A 18 -7.47 -13.89 -7.22
N SER A 19 -6.45 -14.64 -6.81
CA SER A 19 -5.08 -14.10 -6.73
C SER A 19 -4.64 -13.49 -8.05
N ASP A 20 -4.95 -14.16 -9.15
CA ASP A 20 -4.47 -13.83 -10.49
C ASP A 20 -5.18 -12.58 -11.02
N ASP A 21 -6.49 -12.44 -10.73
CA ASP A 21 -7.23 -11.22 -11.05
C ASP A 21 -6.65 -10.01 -10.31
N ARG A 22 -6.32 -10.18 -9.02
CA ARG A 22 -5.72 -9.12 -8.20
C ARG A 22 -4.33 -8.75 -8.69
N GLU A 23 -3.49 -9.74 -9.01
CA GLU A 23 -2.15 -9.49 -9.54
C GLU A 23 -2.21 -8.80 -10.91
N SER A 24 -3.06 -9.29 -11.82
CA SER A 24 -3.29 -8.68 -13.14
C SER A 24 -3.78 -7.24 -13.03
N ALA A 25 -4.71 -6.97 -12.12
CA ALA A 25 -5.19 -5.62 -11.85
C ALA A 25 -4.09 -4.73 -11.25
N SER A 26 -3.28 -5.24 -10.32
CA SER A 26 -2.16 -4.51 -9.70
C SER A 26 -1.13 -4.09 -10.74
N LEU A 27 -0.74 -4.99 -11.63
CA LEU A 27 0.17 -4.73 -12.74
C LEU A 27 -0.38 -3.69 -13.72
N LYS A 28 -1.67 -3.77 -14.07
CA LYS A 28 -2.33 -2.80 -14.96
C LYS A 28 -2.36 -1.41 -14.32
N ILE A 29 -2.66 -1.31 -13.04
CA ILE A 29 -2.66 -0.04 -12.29
C ILE A 29 -1.25 0.55 -12.25
N ALA A 30 -0.24 -0.25 -11.92
CA ALA A 30 1.15 0.19 -11.92
C ALA A 30 1.57 0.74 -13.29
N LYS A 31 1.27 0.00 -14.38
CA LYS A 31 1.55 0.46 -15.76
C LYS A 31 0.85 1.78 -16.08
N ASN A 32 -0.41 1.94 -15.68
CA ASN A 32 -1.16 3.17 -15.92
C ASN A 32 -0.58 4.36 -15.15
N LEU A 33 -0.11 4.15 -13.92
CA LEU A 33 0.54 5.19 -13.11
C LEU A 33 1.89 5.63 -13.69
N VAL A 34 2.70 4.67 -14.16
CA VAL A 34 3.94 4.97 -14.88
C VAL A 34 3.64 5.77 -16.15
N SER A 35 2.69 5.29 -16.95
CA SER A 35 2.36 5.88 -18.26
C SER A 35 1.70 7.25 -18.15
N SER A 36 1.01 7.54 -17.04
CA SER A 36 0.39 8.85 -16.82
C SER A 36 1.41 9.93 -16.43
N GLY A 37 2.60 9.54 -15.96
CA GLY A 37 3.62 10.48 -15.48
C GLY A 37 3.27 11.16 -14.16
N ILE A 38 2.16 10.80 -13.49
CA ILE A 38 1.69 11.51 -12.28
C ILE A 38 2.69 11.43 -11.10
N LEU A 39 3.60 10.46 -11.13
CA LEU A 39 4.64 10.25 -10.11
C LEU A 39 6.06 10.42 -10.67
N SER A 40 6.24 10.99 -11.88
CA SER A 40 7.55 10.99 -12.56
C SER A 40 8.67 11.69 -11.78
N ASP A 41 8.32 12.72 -11.01
CA ASP A 41 9.28 13.54 -10.25
C ASP A 41 9.30 13.16 -8.76
N SER A 42 8.52 12.16 -8.36
CA SER A 42 8.46 11.70 -6.98
C SER A 42 9.76 11.01 -6.58
N LYS A 43 10.35 11.42 -5.45
CA LYS A 43 11.49 10.72 -4.82
C LYS A 43 11.05 9.81 -3.68
N ASN A 44 9.93 10.16 -3.06
CA ASN A 44 9.34 9.48 -1.92
C ASN A 44 7.88 9.17 -2.26
N ILE A 45 7.48 7.92 -2.09
CA ILE A 45 6.12 7.45 -2.43
C ILE A 45 5.57 6.69 -1.23
N ALA A 46 4.52 7.22 -0.61
CA ALA A 46 3.77 6.50 0.40
C ALA A 46 2.70 5.61 -0.28
N THR A 47 2.65 4.34 0.11
CA THR A 47 1.63 3.38 -0.35
C THR A 47 1.03 2.65 0.85
N TYR A 48 -0.16 2.07 0.68
CA TYR A 48 -0.70 1.11 1.64
C TYR A 48 -0.15 -0.30 1.37
N LEU A 49 -0.41 -1.24 2.28
CA LEU A 49 -0.21 -2.67 2.05
C LEU A 49 -1.55 -3.35 1.81
N GLN A 50 -1.61 -4.20 0.78
CA GLN A 50 -2.87 -4.86 0.39
C GLN A 50 -3.51 -5.63 1.54
N ASN A 51 -4.83 -5.48 1.68
CA ASN A 51 -5.64 -6.26 2.60
C ASN A 51 -7.00 -6.62 1.98
N ASP A 52 -7.65 -7.68 2.45
CA ASP A 52 -9.03 -8.02 2.07
C ASP A 52 -9.31 -8.02 0.55
N GLY A 53 -8.40 -8.62 -0.22
CA GLY A 53 -8.52 -8.72 -1.68
C GLY A 53 -8.18 -7.44 -2.45
N GLU A 54 -7.55 -6.46 -1.81
CA GLU A 54 -7.00 -5.28 -2.50
C GLU A 54 -5.96 -5.65 -3.54
N VAL A 55 -5.81 -4.74 -4.50
CA VAL A 55 -4.65 -4.73 -5.38
C VAL A 55 -3.42 -4.35 -4.56
N ASP A 56 -2.26 -4.81 -5.00
CA ASP A 56 -1.01 -4.54 -4.33
C ASP A 56 -0.31 -3.34 -4.99
N PRO A 57 -0.28 -2.16 -4.33
CA PRO A 57 0.37 -0.99 -4.89
C PRO A 57 1.89 -1.14 -4.98
N ILE A 58 2.48 -2.14 -4.31
CA ILE A 58 3.94 -2.32 -4.35
C ILE A 58 4.44 -2.73 -5.74
N TYR A 59 3.56 -3.20 -6.63
CA TYR A 59 3.94 -3.46 -8.02
C TYR A 59 4.45 -2.21 -8.75
N ILE A 60 4.11 -1.00 -8.27
CA ILE A 60 4.66 0.25 -8.80
C ILE A 60 6.19 0.27 -8.64
N SER A 61 6.73 -0.22 -7.52
CA SER A 61 8.18 -0.20 -7.25
C SER A 61 8.99 -1.13 -8.16
N LYS A 62 8.32 -2.04 -8.89
CA LYS A 62 8.96 -2.96 -9.84
C LYS A 62 9.32 -2.29 -11.16
N ASP A 63 8.74 -1.13 -11.48
CA ASP A 63 9.08 -0.40 -12.69
C ASP A 63 10.45 0.30 -12.56
N TYR A 64 11.23 0.34 -13.65
CA TYR A 64 12.58 0.89 -13.63
C TYR A 64 12.61 2.40 -13.34
N VAL A 65 11.56 3.14 -13.69
CA VAL A 65 11.43 4.58 -13.42
C VAL A 65 11.47 4.85 -11.91
N PHE A 66 11.00 3.91 -11.09
CA PHE A 66 10.93 4.07 -9.64
C PHE A 66 12.10 3.44 -8.88
N LYS A 67 13.15 2.93 -9.56
CA LYS A 67 14.30 2.29 -8.90
C LYS A 67 15.05 3.20 -7.92
N SER A 68 15.03 4.51 -8.14
CA SER A 68 15.64 5.49 -7.24
C SER A 68 14.66 6.08 -6.23
N CYS A 69 13.39 5.65 -6.25
CA CYS A 69 12.37 6.14 -5.35
C CYS A 69 12.36 5.33 -4.06
N LYS A 70 12.13 6.00 -2.94
CA LYS A 70 11.87 5.36 -1.67
C LYS A 70 10.38 5.15 -1.49
N PHE A 71 10.02 3.93 -1.10
CA PHE A 71 8.64 3.57 -0.79
C PHE A 71 8.43 3.57 0.71
N TYR A 72 7.25 4.01 1.14
CA TYR A 72 6.88 4.11 2.53
C TYR A 72 5.54 3.46 2.78
N ILE A 73 5.42 2.72 3.87
CA ILE A 73 4.21 2.00 4.25
C ILE A 73 3.69 2.48 5.60
N PRO A 74 2.36 2.42 5.80
CA PRO A 74 1.76 2.86 7.04
C PRO A 74 2.08 1.89 8.18
N ILE A 75 2.34 2.45 9.36
CA ILE A 75 2.49 1.74 10.62
C ILE A 75 1.40 2.26 11.56
N ILE A 76 0.56 1.35 12.05
CA ILE A 76 -0.51 1.71 12.98
C ILE A 76 0.08 2.24 14.28
N ASN A 77 -0.41 3.40 14.72
CA ASN A 77 -0.08 3.93 16.03
C ASN A 77 -1.12 3.44 17.06
N ASP A 78 -0.71 2.59 17.99
CA ASP A 78 -1.61 2.02 19.01
C ASP A 78 -2.05 3.01 20.10
N GLN A 79 -1.52 4.23 20.10
CA GLN A 79 -1.83 5.26 21.10
C GLN A 79 -3.23 5.92 20.94
N ASN A 80 -4.17 5.29 20.21
CA ASN A 80 -5.56 5.72 20.02
C ASN A 80 -5.78 7.16 19.51
N ASN A 81 -4.74 7.81 19.00
CA ASN A 81 -4.79 9.20 18.55
C ASN A 81 -5.19 9.35 17.07
N ARG A 82 -5.66 8.27 16.42
CA ARG A 82 -6.01 8.23 14.98
C ARG A 82 -4.87 8.75 14.07
N THR A 83 -3.62 8.66 14.51
CA THR A 83 -2.46 8.99 13.68
C THR A 83 -1.91 7.76 12.98
N LEU A 84 -1.30 7.98 11.83
CA LEU A 84 -0.59 6.97 11.07
C LEU A 84 0.87 7.38 11.01
N LYS A 85 1.77 6.46 11.35
CA LYS A 85 3.20 6.65 11.11
C LYS A 85 3.55 6.04 9.75
N PHE A 86 4.68 6.44 9.20
CA PHE A 86 5.22 5.82 8.00
C PHE A 86 6.62 5.30 8.28
N GLY A 87 6.94 4.15 7.70
CA GLY A 87 8.28 3.58 7.69
C GLY A 87 8.71 3.24 6.27
N GLU A 88 10.01 3.27 6.01
CA GLU A 88 10.56 2.85 4.72
C GLU A 88 10.22 1.38 4.47
N TYR A 89 9.74 1.08 3.26
CA TYR A 89 9.45 -0.28 2.83
C TYR A 89 10.71 -0.97 2.33
N ASP A 90 11.07 -2.08 2.98
CA ASP A 90 12.12 -2.97 2.53
C ASP A 90 11.59 -4.40 2.46
N GLN A 91 11.66 -5.02 1.28
CA GLN A 91 11.25 -6.40 1.03
C GLN A 91 12.08 -7.43 1.82
N ASN A 92 13.26 -7.05 2.31
CA ASN A 92 14.13 -7.92 3.10
C ASN A 92 13.82 -7.87 4.60
N GLN A 93 12.98 -6.92 5.04
CA GLN A 93 12.55 -6.87 6.43
C GLN A 93 11.53 -7.98 6.75
N GLN A 94 11.48 -8.35 8.03
CA GLN A 94 10.47 -9.26 8.53
C GLN A 94 9.18 -8.49 8.83
N PHE A 95 8.05 -9.13 8.53
CA PHE A 95 6.72 -8.57 8.74
C PHE A 95 5.89 -9.46 9.66
N GLU A 96 5.04 -8.85 10.46
CA GLU A 96 4.02 -9.51 11.27
C GLU A 96 2.64 -8.90 11.03
N LYS A 97 1.59 -9.60 11.45
CA LYS A 97 0.21 -9.14 11.28
C LYS A 97 -0.16 -8.21 12.43
N ASN A 98 -0.53 -6.97 12.12
CA ASN A 98 -1.11 -6.05 13.10
C ASN A 98 -2.53 -6.48 13.54
N LYS A 99 -3.15 -5.74 14.46
CA LYS A 99 -4.51 -6.01 14.98
C LYS A 99 -5.63 -6.04 13.92
N TYR A 100 -5.35 -5.58 12.70
CA TYR A 100 -6.26 -5.58 11.56
C TYR A 100 -5.95 -6.68 10.53
N GLY A 101 -4.94 -7.52 10.77
CA GLY A 101 -4.51 -8.56 9.83
C GLY A 101 -3.72 -8.02 8.63
N ILE A 102 -3.20 -6.79 8.72
CA ILE A 102 -2.32 -6.20 7.70
C ILE A 102 -0.87 -6.48 8.10
N ASN A 103 -0.01 -6.80 7.13
CA ASN A 103 1.41 -6.96 7.41
C ASN A 103 2.02 -5.61 7.81
N GLU A 104 2.85 -5.58 8.84
CA GLU A 104 3.66 -4.43 9.24
C GLU A 104 5.09 -4.91 9.56
N PRO A 105 6.13 -4.11 9.28
CA PRO A 105 7.50 -4.42 9.67
C PRO A 105 7.62 -4.59 11.19
N ILE A 106 8.35 -5.61 11.62
CA ILE A 106 8.62 -5.85 13.04
C ILE A 106 9.52 -4.73 13.61
N ASN A 107 10.46 -4.23 12.82
CA ASN A 107 11.38 -3.16 13.20
C ASN A 107 11.35 -2.02 12.16
N PRO A 108 10.30 -1.17 12.17
CA PRO A 108 10.12 -0.16 11.14
C PRO A 108 11.13 0.97 11.29
N SER A 109 11.76 1.34 10.17
CA SER A 109 12.56 2.57 10.06
C SER A 109 11.63 3.75 9.83
N LEU A 110 11.12 4.34 10.93
CA LEU A 110 10.15 5.43 10.89
C LEU A 110 10.72 6.68 10.23
N VAL A 111 9.89 7.38 9.45
CA VAL A 111 10.22 8.67 8.83
C VAL A 111 9.37 9.81 9.36
N SER A 112 9.94 11.03 9.39
CA SER A 112 9.16 12.24 9.64
C SER A 112 8.20 12.49 8.47
N ILE A 113 7.02 13.01 8.76
CA ILE A 113 6.02 13.38 7.75
C ILE A 113 6.57 14.43 6.77
N ASP A 114 7.51 15.27 7.21
CA ASP A 114 8.13 16.31 6.37
C ASP A 114 9.01 15.74 5.23
N LEU A 115 9.27 14.43 5.24
CA LEU A 115 10.04 13.72 4.21
C LEU A 115 9.15 13.08 3.13
N LEU A 116 7.82 13.10 3.28
CA LEU A 116 6.85 12.60 2.31
C LEU A 116 6.29 13.74 1.47
#